data_AF-A0A3S4IPE5-F1
#
_entry.id   AF-A0A3S4IPE5-F1
#
_cell.length_a   1.000
_cell.length_b   1.000
_cell.length_c   1.000
_cell.angle_alpha   90.00
_cell.angle_beta   90.00
_cell.angle_gamma   90.00
#
_symmetry.space_group_name_H-M   'P 1'
#
loop_
_entity.id
_entity.type
_entity.pdbx_description
1 polymer ?
#
loop_
_entity_poly.entity_id
_entity_poly.type
_entity_poly.pdbx_seq_one_letter_code
_entity_poly.pdbx_strand_id
1 'polypeptide(L)'
;MPKLRLITFTLLALSAATAVHAEEKRYVSDELNTWVRSGPGDNYRLVGTINAGEEVSVLQTNDSTSYAQIRDSNGRTAWIPLKELSNEPSLRTRVPDLENQVKTLTDKLNNIDATWNQRTGGYAEESRRQRQRD
;
A
#
# COMPACT_ATOMS: atom_id res chain seq x y z
N MET A 1 -14.89 61.63 11.58
CA MET A 1 -13.90 60.59 11.92
C MET A 1 -14.18 59.30 11.12
N PRO A 2 -13.61 59.11 9.92
CA PRO A 2 -13.81 57.90 9.13
C PRO A 2 -12.46 57.18 8.93
N LYS A 3 -11.94 56.52 9.98
CA LYS A 3 -10.68 55.74 9.88
C LYS A 3 -10.79 54.35 10.49
N LEU A 4 -12.02 53.84 10.67
CA LEU A 4 -12.27 52.57 11.37
C LEU A 4 -13.16 51.59 10.59
N ARG A 5 -13.33 51.79 9.26
CA ARG A 5 -14.10 50.88 8.40
C ARG A 5 -13.28 50.19 7.31
N LEU A 6 -11.99 50.53 7.19
CA LEU A 6 -11.11 49.96 6.17
C LEU A 6 -10.29 48.76 6.64
N ILE A 7 -10.24 48.50 7.95
CA ILE A 7 -9.46 47.40 8.55
C ILE A 7 -10.29 46.12 8.73
N THR A 8 -11.62 46.24 8.75
CA THR A 8 -12.51 45.07 8.92
C THR A 8 -12.75 44.28 7.63
N PHE A 9 -12.42 44.84 6.46
CA PHE A 9 -12.65 44.17 5.18
C PHE A 9 -11.49 43.26 4.76
N THR A 10 -10.28 43.48 5.27
CA THR A 10 -9.11 42.62 4.98
C THR A 10 -9.01 41.40 5.90
N LEU A 11 -9.64 41.43 7.08
CA LEU A 11 -9.55 40.32 8.05
C LEU A 11 -10.54 39.17 7.78
N LEU A 12 -11.54 39.37 6.91
CA LEU A 12 -12.54 38.34 6.58
C LEU A 12 -12.11 37.44 5.40
N ALA A 13 -10.98 37.71 4.75
CA ALA A 13 -10.51 36.95 3.58
C ALA A 13 -9.63 35.73 3.93
N LEU A 14 -9.26 35.53 5.20
CA LEU A 14 -8.29 34.50 5.60
C LEU A 14 -8.88 33.28 6.31
N SER A 15 -10.21 33.14 6.38
CA SER A 15 -10.88 32.08 7.15
C SER A 15 -11.26 30.82 6.36
N ALA A 16 -10.87 30.71 5.08
CA ALA A 16 -11.15 29.54 4.25
C ALA A 16 -9.90 28.71 3.95
N ALA A 17 -9.05 28.46 4.95
CA ALA A 17 -8.12 27.33 4.88
C ALA A 17 -8.91 26.06 5.20
N THR A 18 -9.61 25.52 4.20
CA THR A 18 -10.19 24.18 4.30
C THR A 18 -9.05 23.20 4.55
N ALA A 19 -9.02 22.59 5.73
CA ALA A 19 -8.15 21.47 6.02
C ALA A 19 -8.49 20.35 5.04
N VAL A 20 -7.63 20.16 4.05
CA VAL A 20 -7.67 18.98 3.19
C VAL A 20 -7.16 17.83 4.04
N HIS A 21 -8.08 17.13 4.71
CA HIS A 21 -7.76 15.87 5.34
C HIS A 21 -7.39 14.89 4.22
N ALA A 22 -6.12 14.52 4.16
CA ALA A 22 -5.65 13.49 3.25
C ALA A 22 -6.37 12.19 3.60
N GLU A 23 -7.15 11.69 2.64
CA GLU A 23 -7.91 10.45 2.78
C GLU A 23 -6.90 9.30 2.88
N GLU A 24 -6.81 8.68 4.06
CA GLU A 24 -5.83 7.63 4.32
C GLU A 24 -6.32 6.33 3.68
N LYS A 25 -5.63 5.90 2.61
CA LYS A 25 -5.91 4.65 1.92
C LYS A 25 -5.40 3.47 2.74
N ARG A 26 -6.27 2.49 2.99
CA ARG A 26 -5.94 1.21 3.62
C ARG A 26 -6.55 0.06 2.83
N TYR A 27 -6.10 -1.16 3.12
CA TYR A 27 -6.58 -2.37 2.47
C TYR A 27 -7.32 -3.23 3.48
N VAL A 28 -8.38 -3.93 3.05
CA VAL A 28 -8.98 -4.99 3.87
C VAL A 28 -8.03 -6.18 3.92
N SER A 29 -7.84 -6.77 5.10
CA SER A 29 -7.00 -7.96 5.30
C SER A 29 -7.38 -9.11 4.36
N ASP A 30 -6.40 -9.96 4.04
CA ASP A 30 -6.53 -11.05 3.06
C ASP A 30 -7.25 -12.30 3.58
N GLU A 31 -7.49 -12.37 4.88
CA GLU A 31 -7.82 -13.63 5.52
C GLU A 31 -9.25 -14.08 5.23
N LEU A 32 -10.25 -13.18 5.22
CA LEU A 32 -11.65 -13.48 4.88
C LEU A 32 -12.47 -12.22 4.56
N ASN A 33 -13.60 -12.40 3.85
CA ASN A 33 -14.60 -11.35 3.69
C ASN A 33 -15.09 -10.90 5.07
N THR A 34 -14.98 -9.59 5.33
CA THR A 34 -15.35 -9.01 6.61
C THR A 34 -16.73 -8.37 6.55
N TRP A 35 -17.47 -8.52 7.65
CA TRP A 35 -18.76 -7.86 7.83
C TRP A 35 -18.58 -6.40 8.23
N VAL A 36 -19.32 -5.52 7.55
CA VAL A 36 -19.35 -4.09 7.84
C VAL A 36 -20.64 -3.70 8.56
N ARG A 37 -20.57 -2.68 9.41
CA ARG A 37 -21.63 -2.25 10.33
C ARG A 37 -22.10 -0.83 10.05
N SER A 38 -23.31 -0.50 10.54
CA SER A 38 -23.87 0.85 10.44
C SER A 38 -23.24 1.87 11.40
N GLY A 39 -22.47 1.42 12.39
CA GLY A 39 -21.87 2.28 13.41
C GLY A 39 -20.62 1.67 14.07
N PRO A 40 -19.92 2.45 14.91
CA PRO A 40 -18.60 2.12 15.46
C PRO A 40 -18.69 1.14 16.64
N GLY A 41 -19.11 -0.10 16.41
CA GLY A 41 -19.14 -1.11 17.47
C GLY A 41 -19.99 -2.34 17.15
N ASP A 42 -19.86 -3.38 17.97
CA ASP A 42 -20.56 -4.66 17.75
C ASP A 42 -22.08 -4.61 17.93
N ASN A 43 -22.57 -3.62 18.66
CA ASN A 43 -24.01 -3.41 18.90
C ASN A 43 -24.74 -2.83 17.68
N TYR A 44 -24.01 -2.43 16.63
CA TYR A 44 -24.60 -1.90 15.40
C TYR A 44 -24.89 -3.02 14.40
N ARG A 45 -26.00 -2.87 13.67
CA ARG A 45 -26.47 -3.83 12.68
C ARG A 45 -25.42 -4.02 11.57
N LEU A 46 -25.27 -5.27 11.12
CA LEU A 46 -24.52 -5.60 9.90
C LEU A 46 -25.24 -5.00 8.67
N VAL A 47 -24.51 -4.24 7.87
CA VAL A 47 -25.05 -3.57 6.67
C VAL A 47 -24.54 -4.18 5.37
N GLY A 48 -23.57 -5.09 5.45
CA GLY A 48 -23.07 -5.85 4.30
C GLY A 48 -21.73 -6.50 4.60
N THR A 49 -21.07 -6.92 3.53
CA THR A 49 -19.72 -7.47 3.54
C THR A 49 -18.81 -6.63 2.66
N ILE A 50 -17.51 -6.67 2.95
CA ILE A 50 -16.45 -6.16 2.10
C ILE A 50 -15.49 -7.28 1.74
N ASN A 51 -14.95 -7.24 0.52
CA ASN A 51 -14.07 -8.29 0.05
C ASN A 51 -12.68 -8.16 0.65
N ALA A 52 -12.06 -9.29 0.94
CA ALA A 52 -10.66 -9.35 1.34
C ALA A 52 -9.77 -8.70 0.26
N GLY A 53 -8.80 -7.89 0.69
CA GLY A 53 -7.87 -7.19 -0.21
C GLY A 53 -8.42 -5.98 -0.96
N GLU A 54 -9.68 -5.60 -0.72
CA GLU A 54 -10.27 -4.39 -1.31
C GLU A 54 -9.59 -3.13 -0.75
N GLU A 55 -9.27 -2.18 -1.64
CA GLU A 55 -8.77 -0.86 -1.25
C GLU A 55 -9.93 -0.01 -0.73
N VAL A 56 -9.74 0.59 0.44
CA VAL A 56 -10.73 1.43 1.10
C VAL A 56 -10.11 2.72 1.60
N SER A 57 -10.91 3.77 1.59
CA SER A 57 -10.54 5.05 2.17
C SER A 57 -10.99 5.13 3.62
N VAL A 58 -10.08 5.33 4.56
CA VAL A 58 -10.43 5.56 5.97
C VAL A 58 -10.84 7.02 6.16
N LEU A 59 -12.06 7.21 6.64
CA LEU A 59 -12.63 8.55 6.90
C LEU A 59 -12.40 8.99 8.35
N GLN A 60 -12.57 8.06 9.29
CA GLN A 60 -12.33 8.30 10.72
C GLN A 60 -12.11 6.98 11.47
N THR A 61 -11.45 7.04 12.61
CA THR A 61 -11.26 5.91 13.52
C THR A 61 -11.89 6.19 14.88
N ASN A 62 -12.40 5.14 15.51
CA ASN A 62 -12.88 5.15 16.88
C ASN A 62 -12.04 4.16 17.68
N ASP A 63 -11.03 4.68 18.37
CA ASP A 63 -10.08 3.86 19.11
C ASP A 63 -10.74 3.18 20.32
N SER A 64 -11.74 3.83 20.94
CA SER A 64 -12.48 3.28 22.07
C SER A 64 -13.22 2.00 21.74
N THR A 65 -13.71 1.86 20.50
CA THR A 65 -14.39 0.64 20.04
C THR A 65 -13.54 -0.21 19.10
N SER A 66 -12.34 0.28 18.72
CA SER A 66 -11.47 -0.35 17.74
C SER A 66 -12.11 -0.53 16.36
N TYR A 67 -12.87 0.47 15.91
CA TYR A 67 -13.54 0.49 14.61
C TYR A 67 -13.06 1.66 13.74
N ALA A 68 -13.09 1.50 12.43
CA ALA A 68 -12.86 2.55 11.46
C ALA A 68 -14.07 2.73 10.56
N GLN A 69 -14.41 3.97 10.24
CA GLN A 69 -15.34 4.29 9.19
C GLN A 69 -14.56 4.34 7.88
N ILE A 70 -15.00 3.55 6.91
CA ILE A 70 -14.41 3.45 5.59
C ILE A 70 -15.39 3.87 4.51
N ARG A 71 -14.84 4.27 3.37
CA ARG A 71 -15.55 4.43 2.10
C ARG A 71 -14.99 3.41 1.12
N ASP A 72 -15.89 2.61 0.54
CA ASP A 72 -15.53 1.65 -0.50
C ASP A 72 -15.47 2.30 -1.90
N SER A 73 -15.03 1.51 -2.89
CA SER A 73 -14.94 1.92 -4.30
C SER A 73 -16.28 2.35 -4.92
N ASN A 74 -17.40 1.90 -4.36
CA ASN A 74 -18.76 2.25 -4.78
C ASN A 74 -19.28 3.51 -4.08
N GLY A 75 -18.46 4.16 -3.24
CA GLY A 75 -18.82 5.35 -2.49
C GLY A 75 -19.68 5.07 -1.25
N ARG A 76 -19.88 3.80 -0.88
CA ARG A 76 -20.66 3.43 0.31
C ARG A 76 -19.78 3.58 1.55
N THR A 77 -20.36 4.19 2.57
CA THR A 77 -19.71 4.38 3.88
C THR A 77 -20.20 3.32 4.87
N ALA A 78 -19.27 2.65 5.55
CA ALA A 78 -19.60 1.67 6.59
C ALA A 78 -18.49 1.58 7.64
N TRP A 79 -18.76 0.88 8.74
CA TRP A 79 -17.79 0.68 9.83
C TRP A 79 -17.21 -0.73 9.80
N ILE A 80 -15.91 -0.84 9.94
CA ILE A 80 -15.15 -2.10 9.93
C ILE A 80 -14.22 -2.16 11.15
N PRO A 81 -13.98 -3.33 11.76
CA PRO A 81 -13.00 -3.43 12.85
C PRO A 81 -11.59 -3.06 12.38
N LEU A 82 -10.82 -2.34 13.20
CA LEU A 82 -9.46 -1.89 12.85
C LEU A 82 -8.50 -3.04 12.54
N LYS A 83 -8.65 -4.18 13.22
CA LYS A 83 -7.86 -5.39 12.99
C LYS A 83 -8.01 -5.97 11.58
N GLU A 84 -9.09 -5.62 10.89
CA GLU A 84 -9.38 -6.06 9.52
C GLU A 84 -8.81 -5.10 8.48
N LEU A 85 -8.22 -3.97 8.91
CA LEU A 85 -7.54 -3.01 8.04
C LEU A 85 -6.03 -3.19 8.11
N SER A 86 -5.42 -3.33 6.94
CA SER A 86 -3.98 -3.41 6.73
C SER A 86 -3.48 -2.15 6.02
N ASN A 87 -2.30 -1.69 6.41
CA ASN A 87 -1.58 -0.65 5.67
C ASN A 87 -0.84 -1.22 4.44
N GLU A 88 -0.78 -2.54 4.34
CA GLU A 88 -0.07 -3.27 3.29
C GLU A 88 -1.05 -3.86 2.27
N PRO A 89 -0.74 -3.80 0.96
CA PRO A 89 -1.57 -4.40 -0.07
C PRO A 89 -1.72 -5.90 0.11
N SER A 90 -2.86 -6.42 -0.36
CA SER A 90 -3.22 -7.84 -0.31
C SER A 90 -2.14 -8.79 -0.83
N LEU A 91 -1.97 -9.91 -0.13
CA LEU A 91 -1.17 -11.08 -0.51
C LEU A 91 -1.55 -11.60 -1.91
N ARG A 92 -2.81 -11.46 -2.34
CA ARG A 92 -3.23 -11.81 -3.71
C ARG A 92 -2.51 -11.00 -4.78
N THR A 93 -2.16 -9.75 -4.48
CA THR A 93 -1.38 -8.89 -5.37
C THR A 93 0.12 -9.14 -5.21
N ARG A 94 0.57 -9.48 -4.00
CA ARG A 94 1.99 -9.74 -3.71
C ARG A 94 2.49 -11.10 -4.19
N VAL A 95 1.65 -12.14 -4.25
CA VAL A 95 2.10 -13.48 -4.70
C VAL A 95 2.65 -13.46 -6.13
N PRO A 96 1.95 -12.92 -7.14
CA PRO A 96 2.49 -12.84 -8.50
C PRO A 96 3.76 -11.98 -8.58
N ASP A 97 3.82 -10.89 -7.80
CA ASP A 97 4.98 -9.99 -7.78
C ASP A 97 6.20 -10.68 -7.14
N LEU A 98 6.00 -11.36 -6.02
CA LEU A 98 7.01 -12.18 -5.35
C LEU A 98 7.49 -13.34 -6.23
N GLU A 99 6.59 -14.01 -6.94
CA GLU A 99 6.95 -15.04 -7.93
C GLU A 99 7.82 -14.47 -9.06
N ASN A 100 7.46 -13.30 -9.59
CA ASN A 100 8.25 -12.60 -10.60
C ASN A 100 9.63 -12.19 -10.07
N GLN A 101 9.71 -11.75 -8.80
CA GLN A 101 10.96 -11.41 -8.15
C GLN A 101 11.85 -12.65 -7.97
N VAL A 102 11.29 -13.77 -7.50
CA VAL A 102 12.02 -15.06 -7.39
C VAL A 102 12.55 -15.48 -8.75
N LYS A 103 11.71 -15.44 -9.80
CA LYS A 103 12.14 -15.77 -11.16
C LYS A 103 13.30 -14.88 -11.62
N THR A 104 13.17 -13.57 -11.44
CA THR A 104 14.21 -12.60 -11.84
C THR A 104 15.52 -12.84 -11.10
N LEU A 105 15.46 -13.14 -9.81
CA LEU A 105 16.63 -13.44 -9.00
C LEU A 105 17.28 -14.75 -9.43
N THR A 106 16.50 -15.79 -9.69
CA THR A 106 16.99 -17.06 -10.24
C THR A 106 17.67 -16.86 -11.60
N ASP A 107 17.06 -16.10 -12.51
CA ASP A 107 17.63 -15.80 -13.83
C ASP A 107 18.98 -15.05 -13.70
N LYS A 108 19.08 -14.10 -12.77
CA LYS A 108 20.34 -13.40 -12.47
C LYS A 108 21.42 -14.34 -11.94
N LEU A 109 21.08 -15.24 -11.02
CA LEU A 109 22.03 -16.21 -10.46
C LEU A 109 22.55 -17.14 -11.55
N ASN A 110 21.66 -17.70 -12.38
CA ASN A 110 22.06 -18.58 -13.48
C ASN A 110 22.99 -17.87 -14.48
N ASN A 111 22.74 -16.60 -14.78
CA ASN A 111 23.60 -15.82 -15.67
C ASN A 111 24.99 -15.54 -15.05
N ILE A 112 25.02 -15.25 -13.74
CA ILE A 112 26.28 -15.06 -13.00
C ILE A 112 27.10 -16.35 -13.05
N ASP A 113 26.50 -17.50 -12.76
CA ASP A 113 27.17 -18.79 -12.78
C ASP A 113 27.71 -19.13 -14.18
N ALA A 114 26.92 -18.90 -15.23
CA ALA A 114 27.36 -19.09 -16.61
C ALA A 114 28.56 -18.19 -16.96
N THR A 115 28.52 -16.91 -16.55
CA THR A 115 29.60 -15.94 -16.80
C THR A 115 30.89 -16.36 -16.07
N TRP A 116 30.79 -16.83 -14.83
CA TRP A 116 31.95 -17.32 -14.08
C TRP A 116 32.57 -18.55 -14.73
N ASN A 117 31.76 -19.55 -15.11
CA ASN A 117 32.24 -20.75 -15.79
C ASN A 117 32.92 -20.45 -17.13
N GLN A 118 32.39 -19.49 -17.89
CA GLN A 118 33.01 -19.06 -19.14
C GLN A 118 34.38 -18.40 -18.91
N ARG A 119 34.50 -17.55 -17.87
CA ARG A 119 35.77 -16.90 -17.52
C ARG A 119 36.82 -17.91 -17.05
N THR A 120 36.47 -18.82 -16.15
CA THR A 120 37.41 -19.83 -15.63
C THR A 120 37.83 -20.82 -16.73
N GLY A 121 36.90 -21.23 -17.59
CA GLY A 121 37.21 -22.01 -18.79
C GLY A 121 38.17 -21.28 -19.73
N GLY A 122 37.92 -19.99 -19.99
CA GLY A 122 38.79 -19.13 -20.81
C GLY A 122 40.22 -19.03 -20.27
N TYR A 123 40.38 -18.79 -18.97
CA TYR A 123 41.71 -18.73 -18.34
C TYR A 123 42.46 -20.06 -18.42
N ALA A 124 41.75 -21.18 -18.22
CA ALA A 124 42.35 -22.51 -18.31
C ALA A 124 42.84 -22.81 -19.74
N GLU A 125 42.08 -22.39 -20.73
CA GLU A 125 42.38 -22.60 -22.14
C GLU A 125 43.51 -21.67 -22.64
N GLU A 126 43.50 -20.41 -22.21
CA GLU A 126 44.58 -19.45 -22.47
C GLU A 126 45.91 -19.93 -21.87
N SER A 127 45.89 -20.40 -20.62
CA SER A 127 47.07 -20.96 -19.94
C SER A 127 47.61 -22.23 -20.62
N ARG A 128 46.75 -23.02 -21.29
CA ARG A 128 47.18 -24.17 -22.09
C ARG A 128 47.81 -23.72 -23.41
N ARG A 129 47.24 -22.71 -24.08
CA ARG A 129 47.81 -22.15 -25.33
C ARG A 129 49.18 -21.51 -25.11
N GLN A 130 49.38 -20.83 -23.97
CA GLN A 130 50.68 -20.25 -23.61
C GLN A 130 51.77 -21.33 -23.50
N ARG A 131 51.48 -22.43 -22.77
CA ARG A 131 52.41 -23.55 -22.57
C ARG A 131 52.76 -24.35 -23.82
N GLN A 132 51.98 -24.27 -24.89
CA GLN A 132 52.28 -24.94 -26.16
C GLN A 132 53.12 -24.07 -27.10
N ARG A 133 53.27 -22.78 -26.79
CA ARG A 133 54.07 -21.83 -27.58
C ARG A 133 55.50 -21.68 -27.07
N ASP A 134 55.77 -22.08 -25.83
CA ASP A 134 57.09 -22.11 -25.19
C ASP A 134 57.72 -23.50 -25.35
#